data_AF-A0A7X3W8Y4-F1
#
_entry.id   AF-A0A7X3W8Y4-F1
#
_cell.length_a   1.000
_cell.length_b   1.000
_cell.length_c   1.000
_cell.angle_alpha   90.00
_cell.angle_beta   90.00
_cell.angle_gamma   90.00
#
_symmetry.space_group_name_H-M   'P 1'
#
loop_
_entity.id
_entity.type
_entity.pdbx_description
1 polymer ?
#
loop_
_entity_poly.entity_id
_entity_poly.type
_entity_poly.pdbx_seq_one_letter_code
_entity_poly.pdbx_strand_id
1 'polypeptide(L)'
;MTSDQPSLWSDIRGLVFFGWIVAATRLLLDFVAPDQSMFIGVYFLMPLAYLYYGLKGRWDHLAWRRVAGSLIVVVFLVWFIPNLISYSTAFFVGLEHGRFSPENSGRVLDYEGPVMTILNGGMVAGGTFVAGSVWSVSLGTLFIWLPGAMRRRQARV
;
A
#
# COMPACT_ATOMS: atom_id res chain seq x y z
N MET A 1 16.12 -26.19 -18.97
CA MET A 1 14.70 -25.91 -18.65
C MET A 1 14.66 -25.54 -17.18
N THR A 2 14.32 -24.35 -16.70
CA THR A 2 13.36 -23.32 -17.12
C THR A 2 13.64 -22.02 -16.34
N SER A 3 13.67 -20.84 -16.96
CA SER A 3 13.59 -19.58 -16.18
C SER A 3 12.94 -18.39 -16.91
N ASP A 4 12.10 -18.62 -17.92
CA ASP A 4 11.27 -17.53 -18.50
C ASP A 4 10.03 -17.25 -17.64
N GLN A 5 10.18 -17.32 -16.31
CA GLN A 5 9.17 -16.78 -15.41
C GLN A 5 9.39 -15.26 -15.39
N PRO A 6 8.39 -14.44 -15.77
CA PRO A 6 8.51 -12.99 -15.67
C PRO A 6 8.95 -12.62 -14.25
N SER A 7 9.90 -11.68 -14.13
CA SER A 7 10.41 -11.27 -12.83
C SER A 7 9.29 -10.64 -12.00
N LEU A 8 9.31 -10.87 -10.68
CA LEU A 8 8.35 -10.27 -9.74
C LEU A 8 8.26 -8.75 -9.95
N TRP A 9 9.39 -8.09 -10.20
CA TRP A 9 9.46 -6.67 -10.48
C TRP A 9 8.66 -6.25 -11.72
N SER A 10 8.74 -7.03 -12.81
CA SER A 10 7.96 -6.75 -14.03
C SER A 10 6.45 -6.77 -13.77
N ASP A 11 5.99 -7.68 -12.91
CA ASP A 11 4.58 -7.83 -12.55
C ASP A 11 4.08 -6.66 -11.69
N ILE A 12 4.90 -6.19 -10.74
CA ILE A 12 4.48 -5.21 -9.72
C ILE A 12 4.82 -3.76 -10.06
N ARG A 13 5.81 -3.49 -10.93
CA ARG A 13 6.34 -2.12 -11.16
C ARG A 13 5.25 -1.10 -11.45
N GLY A 14 4.23 -1.46 -12.22
CA GLY A 14 3.13 -0.55 -12.54
C GLY A 14 2.28 -0.17 -11.33
N LEU A 15 2.00 -1.14 -10.44
CA LEU A 15 1.32 -0.88 -9.17
C LEU A 15 2.20 -0.08 -8.22
N VAL A 16 3.51 -0.33 -8.23
CA VAL A 16 4.48 0.42 -7.41
C VAL A 16 4.51 1.88 -7.87
N PHE A 17 4.70 2.17 -9.16
CA PHE A 17 4.70 3.54 -9.69
C PHE A 17 3.38 4.26 -9.39
N PHE A 18 2.25 3.61 -9.63
CA PHE A 18 0.94 4.18 -9.30
C PHE A 18 0.80 4.46 -7.80
N GLY A 19 1.19 3.49 -6.95
CA GLY A 19 1.14 3.65 -5.50
C GLY A 19 2.03 4.78 -4.98
N TRP A 20 3.20 5.01 -5.59
CA TRP A 20 4.05 6.16 -5.27
C TRP A 20 3.42 7.49 -5.67
N ILE A 21 2.73 7.57 -6.81
CA ILE A 21 1.95 8.77 -7.19
C ILE A 21 0.87 9.02 -6.14
N VAL A 22 0.12 7.99 -5.75
CA VAL A 22 -0.91 8.08 -4.70
C VAL A 22 -0.32 8.53 -3.37
N ALA A 23 0.85 7.99 -2.97
CA ALA A 23 1.53 8.36 -1.74
C ALA A 23 1.99 9.83 -1.76
N ALA A 24 2.51 10.31 -2.89
CA ALA A 24 2.90 11.71 -3.07
C ALA A 24 1.67 12.64 -3.03
N THR A 25 0.58 12.30 -3.72
CA THR A 25 -0.67 13.06 -3.65
C THR A 25 -1.20 13.10 -2.22
N ARG A 26 -1.17 11.98 -1.50
CA ARG A 26 -1.58 11.92 -0.09
C ARG A 26 -0.74 12.82 0.80
N LEU A 27 0.58 12.82 0.62
CA LEU A 27 1.49 13.72 1.33
C LEU A 27 1.13 15.18 1.10
N LEU A 28 0.81 15.58 -0.15
CA LEU A 28 0.33 16.94 -0.45
C LEU A 28 -1.01 17.24 0.22
N LEU A 29 -1.95 16.29 0.19
CA LEU A 29 -3.25 16.44 0.84
C LEU A 29 -3.14 16.56 2.36
N ASP A 30 -2.14 15.95 2.99
CA ASP A 30 -1.91 16.14 4.43
C ASP A 30 -1.69 17.62 4.80
N PHE A 31 -1.16 18.44 3.89
CA PHE A 31 -0.94 19.88 4.09
C PHE A 31 -2.13 20.77 3.65
N VAL A 32 -2.85 20.36 2.61
CA VAL A 32 -3.88 21.21 1.97
C VAL A 32 -5.30 20.83 2.36
N ALA A 33 -5.57 19.54 2.55
CA ALA A 33 -6.89 18.99 2.86
C ALA A 33 -6.77 17.73 3.76
N PRO A 34 -6.34 17.91 5.01
CA PRO A 34 -5.93 16.81 5.90
C PRO A 34 -7.03 15.76 6.10
N ASP A 35 -8.30 16.17 6.18
CA ASP A 35 -9.44 15.26 6.38
C ASP A 35 -9.72 14.37 5.17
N GLN A 36 -9.32 14.80 3.96
CA GLN A 36 -9.54 14.06 2.72
C GLN A 36 -8.36 13.14 2.36
N SER A 37 -7.18 13.43 2.90
CA SER A 37 -5.93 12.71 2.63
C SER A 37 -6.04 11.19 2.84
N MET A 38 -6.79 10.76 3.87
CA MET A 38 -6.89 9.36 4.25
C MET A 38 -7.83 8.57 3.32
N PHE A 39 -8.89 9.21 2.81
CA PHE A 39 -9.94 8.56 2.03
C PHE A 39 -9.58 8.41 0.55
N ILE A 40 -8.99 9.44 -0.05
CA ILE A 40 -8.77 9.48 -1.51
C ILE A 40 -7.72 8.46 -1.95
N GLY A 41 -6.60 8.34 -1.23
CA GLY A 41 -5.50 7.48 -1.67
C GLY A 41 -5.73 5.98 -1.42
N VAL A 42 -5.99 5.62 -0.17
CA VAL A 42 -5.98 4.22 0.29
C VAL A 42 -7.25 3.46 -0.09
N TYR A 43 -8.41 4.10 0.08
CA TYR A 43 -9.69 3.41 -0.02
C TYR A 43 -10.34 3.52 -1.40
N PHE A 44 -9.86 4.41 -2.26
CA PHE A 44 -10.45 4.64 -3.58
C PHE A 44 -9.50 4.31 -4.74
N LEU A 45 -8.30 4.90 -4.77
CA LEU A 45 -7.41 4.79 -5.93
C LEU A 45 -6.76 3.40 -6.08
N MET A 46 -6.31 2.77 -4.98
CA MET A 46 -5.68 1.44 -5.05
C MET A 46 -6.64 0.32 -5.48
N PRO A 47 -7.90 0.25 -4.97
CA PRO A 47 -8.89 -0.69 -5.47
C PRO A 47 -9.14 -0.57 -6.99
N LEU A 48 -9.18 0.65 -7.53
CA LEU A 48 -9.32 0.87 -8.97
C LEU A 48 -8.13 0.33 -9.76
N ALA A 49 -6.91 0.49 -9.24
CA ALA A 49 -5.73 -0.12 -9.86
C ALA A 49 -5.79 -1.65 -9.85
N TYR A 50 -6.26 -2.26 -8.76
CA TYR A 50 -6.46 -3.71 -8.69
C TYR A 50 -7.54 -4.18 -9.67
N LEU A 51 -8.66 -3.47 -9.75
CA LEU A 51 -9.72 -3.75 -10.72
C LEU A 51 -9.19 -3.66 -12.15
N TYR A 52 -8.42 -2.62 -12.49
CA TYR A 52 -7.78 -2.49 -13.80
C TYR A 52 -6.88 -3.68 -14.13
N TYR A 53 -6.04 -4.11 -13.18
CA TYR A 53 -5.16 -5.28 -13.33
C TYR A 53 -5.96 -6.56 -13.57
N GLY A 54 -7.06 -6.73 -12.82
CA GLY A 54 -7.99 -7.84 -12.96
C GLY A 54 -8.74 -7.86 -14.30
N LEU A 55 -9.20 -6.71 -14.78
CA LEU A 55 -9.88 -6.59 -16.07
C LEU A 55 -8.94 -6.87 -17.24
N LYS A 56 -7.67 -6.44 -17.14
CA LYS A 56 -6.65 -6.67 -18.18
C LYS A 56 -5.99 -8.05 -18.11
N GLY A 57 -6.37 -8.89 -17.14
CA GLY A 57 -5.80 -10.23 -16.99
C GLY A 57 -4.29 -10.26 -16.78
N ARG A 58 -3.68 -9.15 -16.32
CA ARG A 58 -2.21 -9.00 -16.25
C ARG A 58 -1.55 -10.08 -15.39
N TRP A 59 -2.27 -10.58 -14.38
CA TRP A 59 -1.77 -11.55 -13.40
C TRP A 59 -2.51 -12.90 -13.47
N ASP A 60 -3.19 -13.20 -14.58
CA ASP A 60 -3.95 -14.45 -14.74
C ASP A 60 -3.08 -15.71 -14.76
N HIS A 61 -1.81 -15.56 -15.12
CA HIS A 61 -0.83 -16.64 -15.12
C HIS A 61 -0.25 -16.90 -13.72
N LEU A 62 -0.50 -16.02 -12.75
CA LEU A 62 0.06 -16.13 -11.40
C LEU A 62 -0.82 -16.99 -10.48
N ALA A 63 -0.18 -17.85 -9.70
CA ALA A 63 -0.83 -18.52 -8.59
C ALA A 63 -1.23 -17.51 -7.49
N TRP A 64 -2.31 -17.79 -6.75
CA TRP A 64 -2.81 -16.89 -5.70
C TRP A 64 -1.72 -16.49 -4.70
N ARG A 65 -0.88 -17.44 -4.25
CA ARG A 65 0.22 -17.18 -3.31
C ARG A 65 1.17 -16.11 -3.83
N ARG A 66 1.45 -16.10 -5.14
CA ARG A 66 2.32 -15.11 -5.78
C ARG A 66 1.61 -13.77 -5.91
N VAL A 67 0.31 -13.74 -6.21
CA VAL A 67 -0.51 -12.51 -6.16
C VAL A 67 -0.50 -11.89 -4.76
N ALA A 68 -0.75 -12.69 -3.72
CA ALA A 68 -0.74 -12.23 -2.34
C ALA A 68 0.65 -11.70 -1.92
N GLY A 69 1.71 -12.45 -2.22
CA GLY A 69 3.09 -12.00 -1.96
C GLY A 69 3.44 -10.70 -2.69
N SER A 70 3.08 -10.58 -3.97
CA SER A 70 3.26 -9.35 -4.76
C SER A 70 2.55 -8.15 -4.12
N LEU A 71 1.32 -8.34 -3.63
CA LEU A 71 0.55 -7.27 -2.99
C LEU A 71 1.18 -6.84 -1.67
N ILE A 72 1.67 -7.77 -0.86
CA ILE A 72 2.41 -7.46 0.37
C ILE A 72 3.67 -6.63 0.05
N VAL A 73 4.44 -7.02 -0.97
CA VAL A 73 5.61 -6.25 -1.42
C VAL A 73 5.21 -4.86 -1.90
N VAL A 74 4.13 -4.74 -2.67
CA VAL A 74 3.60 -3.43 -3.11
C VAL A 74 3.22 -2.57 -1.90
N VAL A 75 2.49 -3.10 -0.93
CA VAL A 75 2.10 -2.36 0.29
C VAL A 75 3.33 -1.92 1.09
N PHE A 76 4.35 -2.77 1.21
CA PHE A 76 5.60 -2.38 1.84
C PHE A 76 6.24 -1.18 1.13
N LEU A 77 6.38 -1.26 -0.20
CA LEU A 77 7.04 -0.22 -0.98
C LEU A 77 6.26 1.10 -1.01
N VAL A 78 4.94 1.05 -1.10
CA VAL A 78 4.12 2.24 -1.38
C VAL A 78 3.39 2.78 -0.15
N TRP A 79 3.28 2.01 0.93
CA TRP A 79 2.63 2.46 2.17
C TRP A 79 3.60 2.47 3.34
N PHE A 80 4.31 1.37 3.62
CA PHE A 80 5.22 1.31 4.78
C PHE A 80 6.32 2.37 4.65
N ILE A 81 7.06 2.38 3.54
CA ILE A 81 8.18 3.31 3.34
C ILE A 81 7.69 4.77 3.36
N PRO A 82 6.65 5.18 2.59
CA PRO A 82 6.18 6.56 2.64
C PRO A 82 5.62 6.96 4.00
N ASN A 83 4.88 6.08 4.70
CA ASN A 83 4.39 6.39 6.05
C ASN A 83 5.53 6.54 7.05
N LEU A 84 6.54 5.67 6.99
CA LEU A 84 7.72 5.77 7.85
C LEU A 84 8.39 7.13 7.69
N ILE A 85 8.62 7.56 6.44
CA ILE A 85 9.20 8.87 6.14
C ILE A 85 8.28 10.00 6.62
N SER A 86 6.98 9.90 6.33
CA SER A 86 5.99 10.93 6.67
C SER A 86 5.88 11.15 8.17
N TYR A 87 5.65 10.08 8.93
CA TYR A 87 5.49 10.15 10.38
C TYR A 87 6.78 10.55 11.08
N SER A 88 7.93 10.00 10.67
CA SER A 88 9.21 10.41 11.25
C SER A 88 9.47 11.90 11.03
N THR A 89 9.29 12.38 9.79
CA THR A 89 9.44 13.81 9.47
C THR A 89 8.47 14.67 10.26
N ALA A 90 7.19 14.31 10.25
CA ALA A 90 6.14 15.04 10.96
C ALA A 90 6.44 15.16 12.47
N PHE A 91 6.95 14.09 13.08
CA PHE A 91 7.34 14.11 14.48
C PHE A 91 8.60 14.94 14.73
N PHE A 92 9.57 14.95 13.82
CA PHE A 92 10.75 15.83 13.93
C PHE A 92 10.40 17.32 13.81
N VAL A 93 9.46 17.68 12.92
CA VAL A 93 9.09 19.08 12.68
C VAL A 93 7.89 19.56 13.51
N GLY A 94 7.35 18.70 14.38
CA GLY A 94 6.23 19.05 15.26
C GLY A 94 4.90 19.29 14.54
N LEU A 95 4.61 18.54 13.46
CA LEU A 95 3.31 18.61 12.81
C LEU A 95 2.25 17.89 13.65
N GLU A 96 1.16 18.58 13.95
CA GLU A 96 0.10 18.09 14.86
C GLU A 96 -1.32 18.16 14.24
N HIS A 97 -1.43 18.22 12.91
CA HIS A 97 -2.72 18.25 12.21
C HIS A 97 -2.99 16.97 11.40
N GLY A 98 -4.25 16.75 11.03
CA GLY A 98 -4.68 15.61 10.22
C GLY A 98 -4.32 14.26 10.86
N ARG A 99 -3.66 13.39 10.11
CA ARG A 99 -3.20 12.09 10.61
C ARG A 99 -2.02 12.17 11.58
N PHE A 100 -1.38 13.33 11.69
CA PHE A 100 -0.26 13.56 12.61
C PHE A 100 -0.71 14.12 13.97
N SER A 101 -2.02 14.41 14.14
CA SER A 101 -2.55 14.90 15.40
C SER A 101 -2.31 13.91 16.55
N PRO A 102 -2.20 14.38 17.81
CA PRO A 102 -2.00 13.49 18.96
C PRO A 102 -3.06 12.39 19.05
N GLU A 103 -4.30 12.69 18.68
CA GLU A 103 -5.44 11.76 18.68
C GLU A 103 -5.33 10.68 17.59
N ASN A 104 -4.77 11.01 16.43
CA ASN A 104 -4.74 10.11 15.26
C ASN A 104 -3.38 9.45 15.02
N SER A 105 -2.30 10.02 15.54
CA SER A 105 -0.93 9.57 15.28
C SER A 105 -0.54 8.32 16.07
N GLY A 106 -1.32 7.94 17.10
CA GLY A 106 -1.07 6.74 17.89
C GLY A 106 0.32 6.72 18.54
N ARG A 107 0.85 7.89 18.96
CA ARG A 107 2.13 8.01 19.67
C ARG A 107 2.11 7.10 20.90
N VAL A 108 3.05 6.15 20.99
CA VAL A 108 3.06 5.11 22.04
C VAL A 108 4.17 5.34 23.07
N LEU A 109 5.26 5.99 22.67
CA LEU A 109 6.44 6.18 23.51
C LEU A 109 6.67 7.66 23.81
N ASP A 110 6.91 7.98 25.09
CA ASP A 110 7.26 9.34 25.54
C ASP A 110 8.55 9.83 24.88
N TYR A 111 8.57 11.10 24.50
CA TYR A 111 9.63 11.69 23.66
C TYR A 111 10.90 11.99 24.45
N GLU A 112 11.95 11.18 24.25
CA GLU A 112 13.32 11.63 24.43
C GLU A 112 14.22 11.14 23.27
N GLY A 113 14.60 12.07 22.39
CA GLY A 113 15.68 11.92 21.41
C GLY A 113 15.29 11.40 20.00
N PRO A 114 16.20 11.56 19.00
CA PRO A 114 15.92 11.26 17.59
C PRO A 114 15.56 9.80 17.29
N VAL A 115 16.11 8.87 18.07
CA VAL A 115 15.87 7.43 17.90
C VAL A 115 14.42 7.07 18.24
N MET A 116 13.88 7.62 19.33
CA MET A 116 12.50 7.37 19.75
C MET A 116 11.49 7.94 18.75
N THR A 117 11.81 9.08 18.13
CA THR A 117 11.02 9.66 17.02
C THR A 117 10.90 8.71 15.83
N ILE A 118 12.01 8.11 15.40
CA ILE A 118 12.03 7.16 14.30
C ILE A 118 11.29 5.87 14.67
N LEU A 119 11.45 5.38 15.91
CA LEU A 119 10.75 4.19 16.39
C LEU A 119 9.24 4.40 16.43
N ASN A 120 8.76 5.54 16.93
CA ASN A 120 7.34 5.91 16.88
C ASN A 120 6.82 5.95 15.43
N GLY A 121 7.55 6.60 14.52
CA GLY A 121 7.22 6.60 13.09
C GLY A 121 7.16 5.19 12.50
N GLY A 122 8.10 4.32 12.89
CA GLY A 122 8.18 2.92 12.51
C GLY A 122 7.02 2.07 13.04
N MET A 123 6.57 2.30 14.27
CA MET A 123 5.44 1.59 14.85
C MET A 123 4.14 1.90 14.08
N VAL A 124 3.89 3.18 13.81
CA VAL A 124 2.71 3.60 13.05
C VAL A 124 2.78 3.09 11.61
N ALA A 125 3.94 3.21 10.96
CA ALA A 125 4.17 2.66 9.63
C ALA A 125 3.96 1.13 9.60
N GLY A 126 4.46 0.42 10.60
CA GLY A 126 4.28 -1.02 10.76
C GLY A 126 2.82 -1.43 10.93
N GLY A 127 2.08 -0.75 11.79
CA GLY A 127 0.64 -0.98 11.96
C GLY A 127 -0.14 -0.76 10.66
N THR A 128 0.14 0.34 9.96
CA THR A 128 -0.49 0.62 8.66
C THR A 128 -0.09 -0.39 7.58
N PHE A 129 1.12 -0.94 7.63
CA PHE A 129 1.59 -1.99 6.72
C PHE A 129 0.83 -3.31 6.92
N VAL A 130 0.63 -3.73 8.17
CA VAL A 130 -0.12 -4.95 8.48
C VAL A 130 -1.57 -4.81 8.03
N ALA A 131 -2.24 -3.74 8.44
CA ALA A 131 -3.62 -3.47 8.04
C ALA A 131 -3.74 -3.35 6.52
N GLY A 132 -2.81 -2.64 5.88
CA GLY A 132 -2.78 -2.49 4.43
C GLY A 132 -2.51 -3.79 3.68
N SER A 133 -1.69 -4.67 4.22
CA SER A 133 -1.44 -5.98 3.63
C SER A 133 -2.70 -6.84 3.64
N VAL A 134 -3.41 -6.88 4.77
CA VAL A 134 -4.69 -7.61 4.86
C VAL A 134 -5.71 -7.03 3.88
N TRP A 135 -5.84 -5.71 3.84
CA TRP A 135 -6.74 -4.99 2.93
C TRP A 135 -6.41 -5.29 1.45
N SER A 136 -5.15 -5.11 1.06
CA SER A 136 -4.70 -5.31 -0.32
C SER A 136 -4.80 -6.76 -0.77
N VAL A 137 -4.47 -7.73 0.08
CA VAL A 137 -4.65 -9.16 -0.25
C VAL A 137 -6.13 -9.49 -0.43
N SER A 138 -7.00 -8.95 0.43
CA SER A 138 -8.45 -9.16 0.33
C SER A 138 -9.01 -8.61 -0.98
N LEU A 139 -8.73 -7.34 -1.28
CA LEU A 139 -9.21 -6.71 -2.51
C LEU A 139 -8.53 -7.26 -3.76
N GLY A 140 -7.23 -7.56 -3.71
CA GLY A 140 -6.53 -8.21 -4.82
C GLY A 140 -7.07 -9.61 -5.09
N THR A 141 -7.53 -10.32 -4.07
CA THR A 141 -8.22 -11.60 -4.26
C THR A 141 -9.54 -11.41 -5.02
N LEU A 142 -10.34 -10.43 -4.61
CA LEU A 142 -11.64 -10.14 -5.24
C LEU A 142 -11.52 -9.58 -6.65
N PHE A 143 -10.59 -8.65 -6.87
CA PHE A 143 -10.51 -7.89 -8.11
C PHE A 143 -9.49 -8.42 -9.10
N ILE A 144 -8.44 -9.12 -8.66
CA ILE A 144 -7.41 -9.66 -9.56
C ILE A 144 -7.57 -11.17 -9.70
N TRP A 145 -7.52 -11.90 -8.59
CA TRP A 145 -7.42 -13.36 -8.64
C TRP A 145 -8.73 -14.04 -9.06
N LEU A 146 -9.87 -13.64 -8.50
CA LEU A 146 -11.16 -14.27 -8.75
C LEU A 146 -11.61 -14.13 -10.22
N PRO A 147 -11.53 -12.94 -10.86
CA PRO A 147 -11.80 -12.82 -12.29
C PRO A 147 -10.86 -13.67 -13.15
N GLY A 148 -9.57 -13.72 -12.82
CA GLY A 148 -8.62 -14.59 -13.53
C GLY A 148 -8.94 -16.08 -13.36
N ALA A 149 -9.38 -16.50 -12.17
CA ALA A 149 -9.82 -17.87 -11.92
C ALA A 149 -11.07 -18.23 -12.72
N MET A 150 -12.02 -17.32 -12.85
CA MET A 150 -13.22 -17.50 -13.67
C MET A 150 -12.87 -17.62 -15.16
N ARG A 151 -12.01 -16.75 -15.69
CA ARG A 151 -11.55 -16.82 -17.09
C ARG A 151 -10.83 -18.13 -17.39
N ARG A 152 -9.95 -18.60 -16.49
CA ARG A 152 -9.27 -19.90 -16.63
C ARG A 152 -10.24 -21.09 -16.59
N ARG A 153 -11.36 -20.98 -15.87
CA ARG A 153 -12.42 -22.01 -15.87
C ARG A 153 -13.18 -21.99 -17.20
N GLN A 154 -13.55 -20.81 -17.70
CA GLN A 154 -14.24 -20.68 -18.98
C GLN A 154 -13.41 -21.18 -20.17
N ALA A 155 -12.11 -20.90 -20.19
CA ALA A 155 -11.21 -21.36 -21.26
C ALA A 155 -10.92 -22.88 -21.25
N ARG A 156 -11.38 -23.61 -20.23
CA ARG A 156 -11.26 -25.07 -20.13
C ARG A 156 -12.55 -25.81 -20.50
N VAL A 157 -13.63 -25.07 -20.76
CA VAL A 157 -14.92 -25.57 -21.26
C VAL A 157 -14.97 -25.31 -22.75
#